data_AF-A0A1S1HP69-F1
#
_entry.id   AF-A0A1S1HP69-F1
#
_cell.length_a   1.000
_cell.length_b   1.000
_cell.length_c   1.000
_cell.angle_alpha   90.00
_cell.angle_beta   90.00
_cell.angle_gamma   90.00
#
_symmetry.space_group_name_H-M   'P 1'
#
loop_
_entity.id
_entity.type
_entity.pdbx_description
1 polymer ?
#
loop_
_entity_poly.entity_id
_entity_poly.type
_entity_poly.pdbx_seq_one_letter_code
_entity_poly.pdbx_strand_id
1 'polypeptide(L)'
;MKTPCNTEMNFAHRPAIIVMDNPLKAKEARRFKVMMVILMFVVLGIALFSQQVFLPKIKQAEAQFTHDMMKPQMMRLAEQGKVPARLWLAEYYPDAHTEATLDALVVEGNAQAMMLKALLVYPTNKALSLSFIRRAAQEGEPRAVKFVADIQSGDITLSDFMSHDMFQGDH
;
A
#
# COMPACT_ATOMS: atom_id res chain seq x y z
N MET A 1 20.23 14.85 101.03
CA MET A 1 20.95 16.10 100.69
C MET A 1 20.62 16.45 99.25
N LYS A 2 20.01 17.63 99.05
CA LYS A 2 19.85 18.26 97.74
C LYS A 2 21.11 19.10 97.49
N THR A 3 21.73 18.93 96.33
CA THR A 3 22.54 19.99 95.72
C THR A 3 22.20 20.02 94.23
N PRO A 4 21.76 21.18 93.70
CA PRO A 4 21.56 21.43 92.29
C PRO A 4 22.86 21.95 91.65
N CYS A 5 23.05 21.75 90.34
CA CYS A 5 23.41 22.81 89.39
C CYS A 5 23.79 22.22 88.02
N ASN A 6 22.88 22.41 87.07
CA ASN A 6 23.08 22.90 85.70
C ASN A 6 24.54 23.09 85.25
N THR A 7 24.91 22.37 84.17
CA THR A 7 25.90 22.83 83.21
C THR A 7 25.42 22.55 81.80
N GLU A 8 25.54 23.60 81.01
CA GLU A 8 25.10 23.80 79.65
C GLU A 8 25.75 22.87 78.62
N MET A 9 24.97 22.62 77.57
CA MET A 9 25.35 22.39 76.17
C MET A 9 26.68 21.69 75.85
N ASN A 10 26.58 20.48 75.28
CA ASN A 10 27.58 20.02 74.33
C ASN A 10 26.95 19.20 73.20
N PHE A 11 26.33 19.90 72.24
CA PHE A 11 25.88 19.33 70.97
C PHE A 11 27.05 19.19 69.96
N ALA A 12 28.25 18.84 70.41
CA ALA A 12 29.43 18.82 69.54
C ALA A 12 29.62 17.52 68.74
N HIS A 13 28.87 16.45 68.99
CA HIS A 13 29.11 15.16 68.33
C HIS A 13 27.84 14.56 67.72
N ARG A 14 27.35 15.14 66.63
CA ARG A 14 26.56 14.36 65.66
C ARG A 14 27.56 13.73 64.69
N PRO A 15 27.69 12.40 64.61
CA PRO A 15 28.47 11.81 63.53
C PRO A 15 27.78 12.21 62.23
N ALA A 16 28.49 12.95 61.38
CA ALA A 16 28.08 13.15 60.01
C ALA A 16 28.01 11.75 59.37
N ILE A 17 26.81 11.21 59.19
CA ILE A 17 26.60 9.99 58.42
C ILE A 17 26.88 10.39 56.97
N ILE A 18 28.12 10.24 56.56
CA ILE A 18 28.50 10.33 55.15
C ILE A 18 27.89 9.08 54.54
N VAL A 19 26.71 9.21 53.94
CA VAL A 19 26.18 8.18 53.03
C VAL A 19 27.12 8.17 51.85
N MET A 20 28.15 7.34 51.91
CA MET A 20 28.94 7.01 50.74
C MET A 20 28.01 6.27 49.80
N ASP A 21 27.52 6.98 48.78
CA ASP A 21 26.85 6.35 47.64
C ASP A 21 27.80 5.29 47.09
N ASN A 22 27.45 4.03 47.29
CA ASN A 22 28.29 2.90 46.91
C ASN A 22 28.56 2.98 45.39
N PRO A 23 29.79 3.28 44.95
CA PRO A 23 30.08 3.59 43.55
C PRO A 23 29.86 2.37 42.64
N LEU A 24 29.80 1.17 43.23
CA LEU A 24 29.43 -0.07 42.53
C LEU A 24 27.97 -0.04 42.08
N LYS A 25 27.04 0.41 42.94
CA LYS A 25 25.61 0.51 42.60
C LYS A 25 25.33 1.60 41.56
N ALA A 26 26.08 2.71 41.61
CA ALA A 26 25.99 3.77 40.61
C ALA A 26 26.50 3.31 39.22
N LYS A 27 27.57 2.50 39.19
CA LYS A 27 28.14 1.94 37.96
C LYS A 27 27.23 0.86 37.34
N GLU A 28 26.60 0.03 38.17
CA GLU A 28 25.59 -0.95 37.74
C GLU A 28 24.33 -0.27 37.21
N ALA A 29 23.81 0.75 37.90
CA ALA A 29 22.66 1.53 37.43
C ALA A 29 22.93 2.22 36.09
N ARG A 30 24.16 2.71 35.85
CA ARG A 30 24.56 3.30 34.56
C ARG A 30 24.60 2.27 33.44
N ARG A 31 25.13 1.07 33.71
CA ARG A 31 25.15 -0.04 32.75
C ARG A 31 23.74 -0.53 32.41
N PHE A 32 22.87 -0.61 33.41
CA PHE A 32 21.46 -0.97 33.22
C PHE A 32 20.72 0.05 32.34
N LYS A 33 20.90 1.35 32.59
CA LYS A 33 20.31 2.41 31.75
C LYS A 33 20.80 2.34 30.30
N VAL A 34 22.09 2.09 30.07
CA VAL A 34 22.64 1.93 28.72
C VAL A 34 22.07 0.70 28.02
N MET A 35 21.96 -0.44 28.71
CA MET A 35 21.30 -1.65 28.16
C MET A 35 19.85 -1.39 27.79
N MET A 36 19.10 -0.65 28.61
CA MET A 36 17.70 -0.30 28.34
C MET A 36 17.55 0.59 27.10
N VAL A 37 18.46 1.55 26.92
CA VAL A 37 18.49 2.41 25.72
C VAL A 37 18.83 1.60 24.47
N ILE A 38 19.84 0.71 24.54
CA ILE A 38 20.18 -0.18 23.43
C ILE A 38 19.00 -1.10 23.08
N LEU A 39 18.35 -1.69 24.08
CA LEU A 39 17.16 -2.52 23.88
C LEU A 39 16.03 -1.73 23.21
N MET A 40 15.80 -0.48 23.63
CA MET A 40 14.80 0.40 23.01
C MET A 40 15.14 0.66 21.54
N PHE A 41 16.40 0.94 21.21
CA PHE A 41 16.84 1.13 19.82
C PHE A 41 16.74 -0.16 18.99
N VAL A 42 17.00 -1.33 19.58
CA VAL A 42 16.84 -2.62 18.91
C VAL A 42 15.36 -2.89 18.62
N VAL A 43 14.48 -2.70 19.59
CA VAL A 43 13.03 -2.87 19.42
C VAL A 43 12.47 -1.88 18.39
N LEU A 44 12.91 -0.62 18.44
CA LEU A 44 12.53 0.40 17.48
C LEU A 44 13.04 0.07 16.07
N GLY A 45 14.28 -0.43 15.94
CA GLY A 45 14.84 -0.89 14.68
C GLY A 45 14.06 -2.06 14.08
N ILE A 46 13.67 -3.04 14.90
CA ILE A 46 12.83 -4.17 14.47
C ILE A 46 11.43 -3.69 14.04
N ALA A 47 10.83 -2.74 14.77
CA ALA A 47 9.52 -2.18 14.43
C ALA A 47 9.53 -1.39 13.11
N LEU A 48 10.57 -0.59 12.87
CA LEU A 48 10.72 0.15 11.62
C LEU A 48 11.02 -0.80 10.44
N PHE A 49 11.83 -1.84 10.66
CA PHE A 49 12.16 -2.84 9.65
C PHE A 49 10.95 -3.70 9.26
N SER A 50 10.11 -4.09 10.22
CA SER A 50 8.88 -4.85 9.93
C SER A 50 7.88 -4.02 9.11
N GLN A 51 7.78 -2.72 9.36
CA GLN A 51 6.92 -1.84 8.58
C GLN A 51 7.38 -1.66 7.13
N GLN A 52 8.69 -1.54 6.89
CA GLN A 52 9.21 -1.27 5.55
C GLN A 52 9.36 -2.52 4.67
N VAL A 53 9.59 -3.70 5.27
CA VAL A 53 9.93 -4.91 4.50
C VAL A 53 8.82 -5.96 4.50
N PHE A 54 8.11 -6.14 5.61
CA PHE A 54 7.11 -7.23 5.74
C PHE A 54 5.71 -6.79 5.32
N LEU A 55 5.24 -5.62 5.75
CA LEU A 55 3.89 -5.13 5.42
C LEU A 55 3.63 -4.99 3.90
N PRO A 56 4.52 -4.42 3.07
CA PRO A 56 4.24 -4.29 1.64
C PRO A 56 4.23 -5.65 0.93
N LYS A 57 5.08 -6.59 1.34
CA LYS A 57 5.14 -7.93 0.75
C LYS A 57 3.92 -8.78 1.10
N ILE A 58 3.36 -8.63 2.31
CA ILE A 58 2.13 -9.33 2.70
C ILE A 58 0.93 -8.79 1.91
N LYS A 59 0.82 -7.47 1.71
CA LYS A 59 -0.25 -6.88 0.91
C LYS A 59 -0.18 -7.26 -0.57
N GLN A 60 1.03 -7.34 -1.13
CA GLN A 60 1.23 -7.82 -2.51
C GLN A 60 0.91 -9.32 -2.65
N ALA A 61 1.29 -10.14 -1.67
CA ALA A 61 0.95 -11.55 -1.64
C ALA A 61 -0.58 -11.76 -1.52
N GLU A 62 -1.26 -10.99 -0.68
CA GLU A 62 -2.72 -11.09 -0.51
C GLU A 62 -3.47 -10.72 -1.80
N ALA A 63 -3.04 -9.68 -2.52
CA ALA A 63 -3.60 -9.32 -3.82
C ALA A 63 -3.39 -10.45 -4.86
N GLN A 64 -2.20 -11.07 -4.89
CA GLN A 64 -1.91 -12.21 -5.76
C GLN A 64 -2.73 -13.45 -5.38
N PHE A 65 -2.85 -13.76 -4.08
CA PHE A 65 -3.67 -14.87 -3.59
C PHE A 65 -5.15 -14.69 -3.94
N THR A 66 -5.68 -13.48 -3.80
CA THR A 66 -7.09 -13.20 -4.10
C THR A 66 -7.38 -13.37 -5.60
N HIS A 67 -6.46 -12.94 -6.48
CA HIS A 67 -6.58 -13.12 -7.92
C HIS A 67 -6.44 -14.60 -8.33
N ASP A 68 -5.50 -15.34 -7.75
CA ASP A 68 -5.29 -16.76 -8.05
C ASP A 68 -6.45 -17.64 -7.56
N MET A 69 -7.12 -17.28 -6.46
CA MET A 69 -8.32 -17.97 -6.00
C MET A 69 -9.54 -17.72 -6.91
N MET A 70 -9.66 -16.53 -7.50
CA MET A 70 -10.76 -16.19 -8.42
C MET A 70 -10.54 -16.75 -9.82
N LYS A 71 -9.30 -16.90 -10.28
CA LYS A 71 -8.95 -17.44 -11.60
C LYS A 71 -9.75 -18.68 -12.02
N PRO A 72 -9.82 -19.80 -11.25
CA PRO A 72 -10.56 -20.99 -11.66
C PRO A 72 -12.08 -20.80 -11.69
N GLN A 73 -12.63 -19.83 -10.96
CA GLN A 73 -14.05 -19.48 -11.04
C GLN A 73 -14.33 -18.62 -12.26
N MET A 74 -13.49 -17.61 -12.50
CA MET A 74 -13.58 -16.71 -13.66
C MET A 74 -13.38 -17.47 -14.97
N MET A 75 -12.46 -18.44 -15.01
CA MET A 75 -12.26 -19.32 -16.17
C MET A 75 -13.53 -20.12 -16.50
N ARG A 76 -14.16 -20.74 -15.50
CA ARG A 76 -15.45 -21.44 -15.69
C ARG A 76 -16.56 -20.50 -16.16
N LEU A 77 -16.64 -19.29 -15.61
CA LEU A 77 -17.63 -18.29 -16.05
C LEU A 77 -17.36 -17.81 -17.48
N ALA A 78 -16.09 -17.68 -17.87
CA ALA A 78 -15.70 -17.31 -19.22
C ALA A 78 -16.01 -18.41 -20.25
N GLU A 79 -15.79 -19.68 -19.88
CA GLU A 79 -16.20 -20.86 -20.65
C GLU A 79 -17.73 -20.91 -20.82
N GLN A 80 -18.49 -20.50 -19.80
CA GLN A 80 -19.95 -20.34 -19.87
C GLN A 80 -20.41 -19.14 -20.72
N GLY A 81 -19.49 -18.38 -21.31
CA GLY A 81 -19.83 -17.24 -22.17
C GLY A 81 -20.11 -15.94 -21.43
N LYS A 82 -19.78 -15.83 -20.13
CA LYS A 82 -19.94 -14.58 -19.40
C LYS A 82 -18.88 -13.57 -19.83
N VAL A 83 -19.31 -12.51 -20.51
CA VAL A 83 -18.45 -11.42 -21.00
C VAL A 83 -17.59 -10.77 -19.91
N PRO A 84 -18.11 -10.44 -18.71
CA PRO A 84 -17.29 -9.83 -17.66
C PRO A 84 -16.13 -10.73 -17.21
N ALA A 85 -16.33 -12.04 -17.18
CA ALA A 85 -15.30 -13.00 -16.79
C ALA A 85 -14.21 -13.11 -17.88
N ARG A 86 -14.59 -13.06 -19.16
CA ARG A 86 -13.64 -13.02 -20.29
C ARG A 86 -12.81 -11.75 -20.29
N LEU A 87 -13.41 -10.60 -20.03
CA LEU A 87 -12.71 -9.31 -19.91
C LEU A 87 -11.72 -9.31 -18.75
N TRP A 88 -12.15 -9.79 -17.58
CA TRP A 88 -11.28 -9.91 -16.42
C TRP A 88 -10.09 -10.83 -16.70
N LEU A 89 -10.31 -11.99 -17.35
CA LEU A 89 -9.20 -12.87 -17.71
C LEU A 89 -8.22 -12.19 -18.68
N ALA A 90 -8.71 -11.45 -19.67
CA ALA A 90 -7.87 -10.72 -20.61
C ALA A 90 -7.07 -9.57 -19.94
N GLU A 91 -7.60 -8.97 -18.87
CA GLU A 91 -6.93 -7.91 -18.12
C GLU A 91 -5.81 -8.45 -17.22
N TYR A 92 -6.07 -9.54 -16.47
CA TYR A 92 -5.14 -10.05 -15.46
C TYR A 92 -4.23 -11.18 -15.96
N TYR A 93 -4.66 -11.93 -16.98
CA TYR A 93 -3.91 -13.07 -17.54
C TYR A 93 -3.90 -13.01 -19.09
N PRO A 94 -3.17 -12.04 -19.69
CA PRO A 94 -3.09 -11.93 -21.14
C PRO A 94 -2.39 -13.16 -21.73
N ASP A 95 -3.13 -13.96 -22.49
CA ASP A 95 -2.66 -15.10 -23.24
C ASP A 95 -3.25 -15.07 -24.67
N ALA A 96 -2.73 -15.89 -25.58
CA ALA A 96 -3.18 -15.87 -26.98
C ALA A 96 -4.68 -16.19 -27.13
N HIS A 97 -5.26 -16.95 -26.21
CA HIS A 97 -6.67 -17.33 -26.23
C HIS A 97 -7.58 -16.19 -25.75
N THR A 98 -7.21 -15.50 -24.67
CA THR A 98 -7.90 -14.34 -24.12
C THR A 98 -7.78 -13.15 -25.04
N GLU A 99 -6.65 -12.96 -25.74
CA GLU A 99 -6.53 -11.94 -26.78
C GLU A 99 -7.50 -12.19 -27.94
N ALA A 100 -7.58 -13.43 -28.44
CA ALA A 100 -8.54 -13.79 -29.48
C ALA A 100 -10.00 -13.62 -29.02
N THR A 101 -10.27 -13.95 -27.75
CA THR A 101 -11.59 -13.75 -27.14
C THR A 101 -11.92 -12.27 -26.99
N LEU A 102 -10.94 -11.44 -26.61
CA LEU A 102 -11.08 -9.99 -26.50
C LEU A 102 -11.35 -9.37 -27.88
N ASP A 103 -10.64 -9.82 -28.91
CA ASP A 103 -10.86 -9.36 -30.29
C ASP A 103 -12.25 -9.71 -30.80
N ALA A 104 -12.75 -10.90 -30.48
CA ALA A 104 -14.14 -11.27 -30.76
C ALA A 104 -15.13 -10.31 -30.08
N LEU A 105 -14.92 -10.01 -28.79
CA LEU A 105 -15.79 -9.06 -28.04
C LEU A 105 -15.73 -7.64 -28.62
N VAL A 106 -14.56 -7.20 -29.09
CA VAL A 106 -14.40 -5.91 -29.78
C VAL A 106 -15.22 -5.89 -31.09
N VAL A 107 -15.19 -6.98 -31.85
CA VAL A 107 -15.98 -7.11 -33.10
C VAL A 107 -17.48 -7.18 -32.81
N GLU A 108 -17.88 -7.80 -31.70
CA GLU A 108 -19.27 -7.85 -31.22
C GLU A 108 -19.79 -6.49 -30.71
N GLY A 109 -18.97 -5.44 -30.69
CA GLY A 109 -19.38 -4.10 -30.25
C GLY A 109 -19.28 -3.89 -28.73
N ASN A 110 -18.59 -4.77 -27.99
CA ASN A 110 -18.47 -4.60 -26.56
C ASN A 110 -17.55 -3.40 -26.21
N ALA A 111 -18.15 -2.34 -25.67
CA ALA A 111 -17.45 -1.10 -25.39
C ALA A 111 -16.33 -1.26 -24.34
N GLN A 112 -16.54 -2.12 -23.33
CA GLN A 112 -15.52 -2.41 -22.31
C GLN A 112 -14.33 -3.18 -22.91
N ALA A 113 -14.58 -4.12 -23.83
CA ALA A 113 -13.54 -4.83 -24.57
C ALA A 113 -12.69 -3.87 -25.40
N MET A 114 -13.33 -2.90 -26.06
CA MET A 114 -12.63 -1.86 -26.83
C MET A 114 -11.73 -1.00 -25.92
N MET A 115 -12.21 -0.64 -24.74
CA MET A 115 -11.41 0.10 -23.75
C MET A 115 -10.19 -0.70 -23.29
N LEU A 116 -10.37 -1.99 -22.99
CA LEU A 116 -9.27 -2.86 -22.61
C LEU A 116 -8.26 -3.04 -23.75
N LYS A 117 -8.74 -3.24 -24.99
CA LYS A 117 -7.86 -3.32 -26.17
C LYS A 117 -7.12 -2.02 -26.43
N ALA A 118 -7.76 -0.86 -26.19
CA ALA A 118 -7.13 0.44 -26.28
C ALA A 118 -5.96 0.57 -25.29
N LEU A 119 -6.10 0.06 -24.06
CA LEU A 119 -5.04 0.04 -23.05
C LEU A 119 -3.86 -0.83 -23.50
N LEU A 120 -4.14 -2.04 -23.98
CA LEU A 120 -3.10 -2.99 -24.42
C LEU A 120 -2.30 -2.47 -25.61
N VAL A 121 -2.96 -1.75 -26.53
CA VAL A 121 -2.32 -1.22 -27.73
C VAL A 121 -1.69 0.16 -27.49
N TYR A 122 -2.08 0.90 -26.46
CA TYR A 122 -1.55 2.25 -26.20
C TYR A 122 0.00 2.36 -26.22
N PRO A 123 0.77 1.42 -25.63
CA PRO A 123 2.24 1.47 -25.65
C PRO A 123 2.83 1.31 -27.06
N THR A 124 2.15 0.59 -27.95
CA THR A 124 2.68 0.24 -29.28
C THR A 124 2.10 1.12 -30.38
N ASN A 125 0.82 1.49 -30.29
CA ASN A 125 0.13 2.30 -31.30
C ASN A 125 -0.95 3.20 -30.67
N LYS A 126 -0.55 4.46 -30.41
CA LYS A 126 -1.45 5.49 -29.84
C LYS A 126 -2.65 5.81 -30.74
N ALA A 127 -2.49 5.80 -32.05
CA ALA A 127 -3.57 6.12 -32.99
C ALA A 127 -4.66 5.03 -32.99
N LEU A 128 -4.25 3.76 -32.91
CA LEU A 128 -5.15 2.62 -32.84
C LEU A 128 -5.82 2.52 -31.46
N SER A 129 -5.11 2.86 -30.39
CA SER A 129 -5.72 3.03 -29.06
C SER A 129 -6.82 4.10 -29.08
N LEU A 130 -6.55 5.28 -29.64
CA LEU A 130 -7.53 6.36 -29.75
C LEU A 130 -8.76 5.97 -30.59
N SER A 131 -8.58 5.18 -31.65
CA SER A 131 -9.70 4.74 -32.49
C SER A 131 -10.62 3.79 -31.74
N PHE A 132 -10.09 2.90 -30.90
CA PHE A 132 -10.89 2.04 -30.03
C PHE A 132 -11.67 2.83 -28.98
N ILE A 133 -11.04 3.83 -28.34
CA ILE A 133 -11.74 4.66 -27.35
C ILE A 133 -12.89 5.43 -28.00
N ARG A 134 -12.69 5.99 -29.20
CA ARG A 134 -13.77 6.67 -29.93
C ARG A 134 -14.92 5.74 -30.28
N ARG A 135 -14.63 4.49 -30.65
CA ARG A 135 -15.67 3.48 -30.87
C ARG A 135 -16.38 3.11 -29.57
N ALA A 136 -15.65 2.92 -28.47
CA ALA A 136 -16.25 2.68 -27.16
C ALA A 136 -17.17 3.84 -26.73
N ALA A 137 -16.81 5.09 -27.05
CA ALA A 137 -17.65 6.25 -26.80
C ALA A 137 -18.95 6.23 -27.63
N GLN A 138 -18.90 5.75 -28.88
CA GLN A 138 -20.08 5.59 -29.74
C GLN A 138 -21.04 4.52 -29.21
N GLU A 139 -20.49 3.47 -28.60
CA GLU A 139 -21.27 2.43 -27.91
C GLU A 139 -21.78 2.88 -26.52
N GLY A 140 -21.46 4.11 -26.10
CA GLY A 140 -21.95 4.72 -24.86
C GLY A 140 -21.15 4.37 -23.61
N GLU A 141 -19.89 3.95 -23.74
CA GLU A 141 -19.03 3.74 -22.57
C GLU A 141 -18.73 5.08 -21.87
N PRO A 142 -19.11 5.25 -20.59
CA PRO A 142 -19.06 6.56 -19.93
C PRO A 142 -17.68 7.20 -19.89
N ARG A 143 -16.61 6.42 -19.67
CA ARG A 143 -15.24 6.96 -19.57
C ARG A 143 -14.74 7.43 -20.92
N ALA A 144 -15.04 6.70 -21.98
CA ALA A 144 -14.72 7.02 -23.35
C ALA A 144 -15.49 8.25 -23.82
N VAL A 145 -16.77 8.36 -23.48
CA VAL A 145 -17.58 9.56 -23.78
C VAL A 145 -16.99 10.79 -23.10
N LYS A 146 -16.68 10.69 -21.79
CA LYS A 146 -16.02 11.77 -21.04
C LYS A 146 -14.70 12.18 -21.71
N PHE A 147 -13.84 11.21 -22.00
CA PHE A 147 -12.55 11.47 -22.65
C PHE A 147 -12.68 12.16 -24.01
N VAL A 148 -13.61 11.70 -24.84
CA VAL A 148 -13.85 12.30 -26.16
C VAL A 148 -14.37 13.73 -26.01
N ALA A 149 -15.19 14.03 -25.01
CA ALA A 149 -15.64 15.39 -24.70
C ALA A 149 -14.47 16.28 -24.24
N ASP A 150 -13.64 15.78 -23.32
CA ASP A 150 -12.52 16.53 -22.73
C ASP A 150 -11.37 16.78 -23.74
N ILE A 151 -11.17 15.89 -24.73
CA ILE A 151 -10.26 16.15 -25.84
C ILE A 151 -10.79 17.28 -26.74
N GLN A 152 -12.11 17.35 -26.96
CA GLN A 152 -12.70 18.37 -27.81
C GLN A 152 -12.59 19.77 -27.19
N SER A 153 -12.63 19.87 -25.86
CA SER A 153 -12.35 21.12 -25.14
C SER A 153 -10.86 21.46 -25.08
N GLY A 154 -9.97 20.49 -25.35
CA GLY A 154 -8.53 20.66 -25.28
C GLY A 154 -7.96 20.53 -23.87
N ASP A 155 -8.74 19.99 -22.93
CA ASP A 155 -8.41 19.96 -21.50
C ASP A 155 -7.48 18.81 -21.13
N ILE A 156 -7.48 17.70 -21.89
CA ILE A 156 -6.70 16.50 -21.55
C ILE A 156 -6.02 15.87 -22.77
N THR A 157 -4.92 15.17 -22.52
CA THR A 157 -4.23 14.36 -23.54
C THR A 157 -4.54 12.87 -23.39
N LEU A 158 -4.34 12.09 -24.46
CA LEU A 158 -4.46 10.61 -24.42
C LEU A 158 -3.57 9.99 -23.33
N SER A 159 -2.38 10.54 -23.08
CA SER A 159 -1.50 10.09 -22.00
C SER A 159 -2.08 10.30 -20.61
N ASP A 160 -2.77 11.43 -20.38
CA ASP A 160 -3.36 11.75 -19.08
C ASP A 160 -4.52 10.80 -18.78
N PHE A 161 -5.38 10.57 -19.77
CA PHE A 161 -6.49 9.63 -19.67
C PHE A 161 -6.03 8.19 -19.40
N MET A 162 -4.99 7.74 -20.10
CA MET A 162 -4.44 6.38 -19.93
C MET A 162 -3.77 6.17 -18.57
N SER A 163 -3.29 7.23 -17.94
CA SER A 163 -2.58 7.15 -16.66
C SER A 163 -3.48 7.35 -15.44
N HIS A 164 -4.55 8.15 -15.56
CA HIS A 164 -5.37 8.55 -14.41
C HIS A 164 -6.82 8.06 -14.48
N ASP A 165 -7.49 8.22 -15.62
CA ASP A 165 -8.93 7.97 -15.75
C ASP A 165 -9.29 6.51 -16.06
N MET A 166 -8.37 5.74 -16.66
CA MET A 166 -8.60 4.32 -16.96
C MET A 166 -8.72 3.44 -15.71
N PHE A 167 -8.03 3.80 -14.62
CA PHE A 167 -7.96 3.02 -13.38
C PHE A 167 -8.88 3.51 -12.27
N GLN A 168 -9.45 4.71 -12.40
CA GLN A 168 -10.50 5.17 -11.50
C GLN A 168 -11.84 4.55 -11.94
N GLY A 169 -12.04 3.29 -11.55
CA GLY A 169 -13.40 2.81 -11.35
C GLY A 169 -13.99 3.51 -10.15
N ASP A 170 -15.15 4.16 -10.33
CA ASP A 170 -15.94 4.71 -9.24
C ASP A 170 -16.09 3.64 -8.14
N HIS A 171 -15.52 3.96 -6.97
CA HIS A 171 -15.83 3.34 -5.70
C HIS A 171 -17.19 3.84 -5.19
#